data_AF-A0A3C0YWE2-F1
#
_entry.id   AF-A0A3C0YWE2-F1
#
_cell.length_a   1.000
_cell.length_b   1.000
_cell.length_c   1.000
_cell.angle_alpha   90.00
_cell.angle_beta   90.00
_cell.angle_gamma   90.00
#
_symmetry.space_group_name_H-M   'P 1'
#
loop_
_entity.id
_entity.type
_entity.pdbx_description
1 polymer ?
#
loop_
_entity_poly.entity_id
_entity_poly.type
_entity_poly.pdbx_seq_one_letter_code
_entity_poly.pdbx_strand_id
1 'polypeptide(L)'
;MIRNAVLLMSAMAIMALAACAGSDQSEPQATTAAQVPAQTGGLAGNQIPDFDMTLVDGSTVSSASLLSAAEPAYLFFFATW
;
A
#
# COMPACT_ATOMS: atom_id res chain seq x y z
N MET A 1 -4.39 20.96 -49.06
CA MET A 1 -4.78 19.51 -49.10
C MET A 1 -4.27 18.72 -47.90
N ILE A 2 -3.09 19.02 -47.33
CA ILE A 2 -2.50 18.30 -46.19
C ILE A 2 -3.31 18.39 -44.87
N ARG A 3 -4.00 19.50 -44.62
CA ARG A 3 -4.74 19.74 -43.37
C ARG A 3 -5.93 18.79 -43.16
N ASN A 4 -6.60 18.37 -44.24
CA ASN A 4 -7.72 17.42 -44.17
C ASN A 4 -7.24 15.97 -43.99
N ALA A 5 -6.06 15.63 -44.52
CA ALA A 5 -5.46 14.31 -44.35
C ALA A 5 -5.01 14.06 -42.91
N VAL A 6 -4.49 15.09 -42.23
CA VAL A 6 -4.09 15.03 -40.80
C VAL A 6 -5.30 14.83 -39.89
N LEU A 7 -6.42 15.51 -40.16
CA LEU A 7 -7.66 15.36 -39.40
C LEU A 7 -8.26 13.94 -39.52
N LEU A 8 -8.24 13.37 -40.73
CA LEU A 8 -8.72 12.00 -40.98
C LEU A 8 -7.86 10.94 -40.26
N MET A 9 -6.53 11.09 -40.26
CA MET A 9 -5.66 10.18 -39.51
C MET A 9 -5.85 10.28 -37.99
N SER A 10 -6.05 11.49 -37.44
CA SER A 10 -6.31 11.65 -36.01
C SER A 10 -7.65 11.04 -35.57
N ALA A 11 -8.69 11.11 -36.39
CA ALA A 11 -10.00 10.56 -36.06
C ALA A 11 -9.99 9.02 -36.03
N MET A 12 -9.22 8.39 -36.93
CA MET A 12 -9.11 6.93 -37.00
C MET A 12 -8.32 6.34 -35.82
N ALA A 13 -7.30 7.06 -35.33
CA ALA A 13 -6.54 6.65 -34.14
C ALA A 13 -7.37 6.68 -32.85
N ILE A 14 -8.28 7.65 -32.73
CA ILE A 14 -9.18 7.78 -31.56
C ILE A 14 -10.21 6.65 -31.55
N MET A 15 -10.69 6.21 -32.72
CA MET A 15 -11.68 5.14 -32.82
C MET A 15 -11.10 3.75 -32.54
N ALA A 16 -9.81 3.53 -32.82
CA ALA A 16 -9.11 2.28 -32.49
C ALA A 16 -8.84 2.11 -30.98
N LEU A 17 -8.66 3.20 -30.24
CA LEU A 17 -8.36 3.15 -28.80
C LEU A 17 -9.58 2.76 -27.95
N ALA A 18 -10.81 3.00 -28.44
CA ALA A 18 -12.04 2.67 -27.74
C ALA A 18 -12.42 1.18 -27.78
N ALA A 19 -11.81 0.38 -28.68
CA ALA A 19 -12.13 -1.04 -28.84
C ALA A 19 -11.48 -1.96 -27.79
N CYS A 20 -10.47 -1.47 -27.05
CA CYS A 20 -9.79 -2.24 -25.99
C CYS A 20 -10.38 -2.01 -24.59
N ALA A 21 -11.44 -1.20 -24.45
CA ALA A 21 -12.04 -0.88 -23.15
C ALA A 21 -13.07 -1.92 -22.67
N GLY A 22 -13.33 -2.97 -23.46
CA GLY A 22 -14.34 -3.99 -23.20
C GLY A 22 -13.73 -5.36 -22.94
N SER A 23 -12.91 -5.49 -21.91
CA SER A 23 -12.60 -6.80 -21.34
C SER A 23 -13.18 -6.83 -19.94
N ASP A 24 -14.40 -7.37 -19.83
CA ASP A 24 -15.02 -7.81 -18.57
C ASP A 24 -14.15 -8.92 -17.97
N GLN A 25 -13.08 -8.48 -17.32
CA GLN A 25 -12.22 -9.33 -16.53
C GLN A 25 -12.98 -9.58 -15.24
N SER A 26 -13.70 -10.69 -15.18
CA SER A 26 -14.22 -11.23 -13.92
C SER A 26 -13.04 -11.47 -13.00
N GLU A 27 -12.74 -10.50 -12.14
CA GLU A 27 -11.76 -10.65 -11.08
C GLU A 27 -12.24 -11.78 -10.16
N PRO A 28 -11.39 -12.75 -9.82
CA PRO A 28 -11.73 -13.73 -8.81
C PRO A 28 -12.00 -12.96 -7.51
N GLN A 29 -13.27 -12.96 -7.10
CA GLN A 29 -13.71 -12.37 -5.85
C GLN A 29 -13.00 -13.14 -4.74
N ALA A 30 -11.92 -12.56 -4.21
CA ALA A 30 -11.25 -13.09 -3.05
C ALA A 30 -12.27 -13.08 -1.91
N THR A 31 -12.75 -14.27 -1.53
CA THR A 31 -13.52 -14.43 -0.29
C THR A 31 -12.64 -13.88 0.82
N THR A 32 -13.03 -12.75 1.40
CA THR A 32 -12.35 -12.15 2.55
C THR A 32 -12.36 -13.19 3.66
N ALA A 33 -11.26 -13.92 3.82
CA ALA A 33 -11.07 -14.78 4.96
C ALA A 33 -11.25 -13.91 6.21
N ALA A 34 -12.07 -14.35 7.15
CA ALA A 34 -12.22 -13.65 8.41
C ALA A 34 -10.83 -13.48 9.02
N GLN A 35 -10.37 -12.24 9.15
CA GLN A 35 -9.10 -11.95 9.79
C GLN A 35 -9.20 -12.43 11.24
N VAL A 36 -8.43 -13.47 11.56
CA VAL A 36 -8.21 -13.85 12.96
C VAL A 36 -7.56 -12.62 13.62
N PRO A 37 -8.12 -12.12 14.74
CA PRO A 37 -7.51 -11.00 15.46
C PRO A 37 -6.05 -11.33 15.77
N ALA A 38 -5.14 -10.43 15.39
CA ALA A 38 -3.73 -10.62 15.67
C ALA A 38 -3.53 -10.69 17.19
N GLN A 39 -2.85 -11.72 17.67
CA GLN A 39 -2.48 -11.81 19.08
C GLN A 39 -1.38 -10.80 19.36
N THR A 40 -1.45 -10.09 20.49
CA THR A 40 -0.34 -9.22 20.93
C THR A 40 0.76 -10.06 21.57
N GLY A 41 2.03 -9.85 21.20
CA GLY A 41 3.15 -10.53 21.85
C GLY A 41 4.46 -10.51 21.07
N GLY A 42 5.43 -11.33 21.51
CA GLY A 42 6.79 -11.37 20.95
C GLY A 42 7.03 -12.44 19.88
N LEU A 43 6.01 -13.18 19.44
CA LEU A 43 6.14 -14.19 18.39
C LEU A 43 5.98 -13.56 16.99
N ALA A 44 6.60 -14.17 15.99
CA ALA A 44 6.43 -13.72 14.60
C ALA A 44 4.96 -13.88 14.17
N GLY A 45 4.41 -12.84 13.53
CA GLY A 45 3.00 -12.77 13.14
C GLY A 45 2.07 -12.19 14.20
N ASN A 46 2.54 -12.00 15.43
CA ASN A 46 1.80 -11.28 16.46
C ASN A 46 1.88 -9.77 16.24
N GLN A 47 0.85 -9.06 16.72
CA GLN A 47 0.87 -7.61 16.84
C GLN A 47 1.89 -7.20 17.92
N ILE A 48 2.64 -6.14 17.64
CA ILE A 48 3.53 -5.54 18.62
C ILE A 48 2.71 -5.00 19.82
N PRO A 49 3.21 -5.06 21.05
CA PRO A 49 2.57 -4.38 22.17
C PRO A 49 2.53 -2.87 21.96
N ASP A 50 1.48 -2.22 22.50
CA ASP A 50 1.43 -0.77 22.54
C ASP A 50 2.54 -0.23 23.44
N PHE A 51 3.26 0.77 22.93
CA PHE A 51 4.31 1.47 23.66
C PHE A 51 4.39 2.94 23.25
N ASP A 52 4.95 3.73 24.18
CA ASP A 52 5.42 5.09 24.00
C ASP A 52 6.82 5.20 24.63
N MET A 53 7.81 5.59 23.84
CA MET A 53 9.20 5.73 24.29
C MET A 53 9.74 7.12 23.95
N THR A 54 10.31 7.80 24.94
CA THR A 54 11.06 9.04 24.73
C THR A 54 12.51 8.69 24.38
N LEU A 55 12.98 9.18 23.25
CA LEU A 55 14.36 9.00 22.78
C LEU A 55 15.31 10.01 23.46
N VAL A 56 16.61 9.78 23.29
CA VAL A 56 17.68 10.63 23.86
C VAL A 56 17.67 12.06 23.34
N ASP A 57 17.08 12.29 22.16
CA ASP A 57 16.90 13.62 21.56
C ASP A 57 15.63 14.34 22.06
N GLY A 58 14.87 13.71 22.96
CA GLY A 58 13.62 14.23 23.52
C GLY A 58 12.38 13.99 22.65
N SER A 59 12.53 13.39 21.47
CA SER A 59 11.39 12.99 20.65
C SER A 59 10.67 11.77 21.26
N THR A 60 9.39 11.60 20.93
CA THR A 60 8.61 10.43 21.34
C THR A 60 8.33 9.55 20.12
N VAL A 61 8.61 8.26 20.25
CA VAL A 61 8.25 7.23 19.27
C VAL A 61 7.23 6.30 19.91
N SER A 62 6.11 6.09 19.22
CA SER A 62 5.04 5.20 19.64
C SER A 62 4.83 4.05 18.65
N SER A 63 4.33 2.93 19.16
CA SER A 63 3.84 1.81 18.32
C SER A 63 2.89 2.26 17.20
N ALA A 64 1.94 3.17 17.51
CA ALA A 64 1.02 3.74 16.54
C ALA A 64 1.73 4.57 15.45
N SER A 65 2.75 5.35 15.83
CA SER A 65 3.51 6.15 14.86
C SER A 65 4.27 5.25 13.86
N LEU A 66 4.86 4.15 14.34
CA LEU A 66 5.54 3.17 13.48
C LEU A 66 4.57 2.46 12.54
N LEU A 67 3.38 2.10 13.03
CA LEU A 67 2.32 1.51 12.19
C LEU A 67 1.86 2.50 11.11
N SER A 68 1.72 3.79 11.45
CA SER A 68 1.28 4.83 10.51
C SER A 68 2.30 5.12 9.40
N ALA A 69 3.59 4.93 9.67
CA ALA A 69 4.65 5.11 8.68
C ALA A 69 4.61 4.04 7.57
N ALA A 70 3.99 2.88 7.83
CA ALA A 70 3.86 1.76 6.91
C ALA A 70 5.20 1.23 6.34
N GLU A 71 6.29 1.40 7.08
CA GLU A 71 7.63 0.92 6.74
C GLU A 71 8.12 -0.14 7.75
N PRO A 72 8.92 -1.15 7.33
CA PRO A 72 9.53 -2.08 8.27
C PRO A 72 10.47 -1.36 9.24
N ALA A 73 10.17 -1.45 10.53
CA ALA A 73 11.00 -0.92 11.61
C ALA A 73 11.63 -2.05 12.43
N TYR A 74 12.87 -1.86 12.85
CA TYR A 74 13.59 -2.79 13.72
C TYR A 74 13.79 -2.15 15.11
N LEU A 75 13.30 -2.83 16.15
CA LEU A 75 13.45 -2.39 17.54
C LEU A 75 14.58 -3.18 18.21
N PHE A 76 15.59 -2.46 18.70
CA PHE A 76 16.70 -3.03 19.46
C PHE A 76 16.65 -2.55 20.91
N PHE A 77 16.64 -3.49 21.85
CA PHE A 77 16.65 -3.22 23.29
C PHE A 77 17.98 -3.64 23.87
N PHE A 78 18.63 -2.75 24.63
CA PHE A 78 19.87 -3.03 25.33
C PHE A 78 19.87 -2.37 26.70
N ALA A 79 20.66 -2.94 27.61
CA ALA A 79 20.87 -2.45 28.96
C ALA A 79 22.37 -2.41 29.25
N THR A 80 22.84 -1.36 29.92
CA THR A 80 24.28 -1.15 30.23
C THR A 80 24.65 -1.50 31.67
N TRP A 81 23.70 -2.05 32.43
CA TRP A 81 23.88 -2.45 33.83
C TRP A 81 24.27 -3.92 33.96
#